data_AF-A0A4S0MNU5-F1
#
_entry.id   AF-A0A4S0MNU5-F1
#
_cell.length_a   1.000
_cell.length_b   1.000
_cell.length_c   1.000
_cell.angle_alpha   90.00
_cell.angle_beta   90.00
_cell.angle_gamma   90.00
#
_symmetry.space_group_name_H-M   'P 1'
#
loop_
_entity.id
_entity.type
_entity.pdbx_description
1 polymer ?
#
loop_
_entity_poly.entity_id
_entity_poly.type
_entity_poly.pdbx_seq_one_letter_code
_entity_poly.pdbx_strand_id
1 'polypeptide(L)'
;SIFRNAAAFGADAVLLDPTCCDPLYRKAIRVSVGAALKVPFGSFDNTSRLTATLDRLGFSQFALSPRGETDIRTAEGTSRLALYLGTEGEGLPETLLNR
;
A
#
# COMPACT_ATOMS: atom_id res chain seq x y z
N SER A 1 -2.33 0.32 -12.08
CA SER A 1 -3.70 0.59 -11.58
C SER A 1 -3.66 1.25 -10.21
N ILE A 2 -2.77 0.82 -9.30
CA ILE A 2 -2.77 1.28 -7.90
C ILE A 2 -2.75 2.81 -7.74
N PHE A 3 -1.90 3.52 -8.48
CA PHE A 3 -1.87 5.00 -8.46
C PHE A 3 -3.21 5.66 -8.84
N ARG A 4 -3.96 5.06 -9.77
CA ARG A 4 -5.29 5.56 -10.15
C ARG A 4 -6.28 5.39 -9.00
N ASN A 5 -6.23 4.24 -8.32
CA ASN A 5 -7.09 3.97 -7.17
C ASN A 5 -6.70 4.87 -5.99
N ALA A 6 -5.41 5.02 -5.71
CA ALA A 6 -4.90 5.93 -4.68
C ALA A 6 -5.41 7.36 -4.89
N ALA A 7 -5.32 7.89 -6.12
CA ALA A 7 -5.87 9.19 -6.45
C ALA A 7 -7.39 9.27 -6.27
N ALA A 8 -8.14 8.23 -6.67
CA ALA A 8 -9.60 8.21 -6.56
C ALA A 8 -10.08 8.13 -5.10
N PHE A 9 -9.35 7.43 -4.25
CA PHE A 9 -9.64 7.30 -2.82
C PHE A 9 -9.01 8.41 -1.97
N GLY A 10 -8.26 9.35 -2.57
CA GLY A 10 -7.62 10.44 -1.84
C GLY A 10 -6.49 10.00 -0.92
N ALA A 11 -5.77 8.92 -1.26
CA ALA A 11 -4.61 8.49 -0.49
C ALA A 11 -3.47 9.52 -0.57
N ASP A 12 -2.84 9.80 0.57
CA ASP A 12 -1.79 10.81 0.68
C ASP A 12 -0.49 10.41 -0.05
N ALA A 13 -0.17 9.12 -0.06
CA ALA A 13 1.01 8.59 -0.73
C ALA A 13 0.89 7.10 -1.08
N VAL A 14 1.75 6.65 -2.00
CA VAL A 14 1.98 5.23 -2.30
C VAL A 14 3.42 4.87 -1.93
N LEU A 15 3.60 3.85 -1.10
CA LEU A 15 4.92 3.31 -0.76
C LEU A 15 5.14 1.98 -1.45
N LEU A 16 6.30 1.83 -2.10
CA LEU A 16 6.61 0.69 -2.97
C LEU A 16 7.79 -0.09 -2.44
N ASP A 17 7.67 -1.41 -2.43
CA ASP A 17 8.80 -2.28 -2.13
C ASP A 17 9.79 -2.35 -3.32
N PRO A 18 10.98 -2.95 -3.15
CA PRO A 18 11.98 -3.04 -4.20
C PRO A 18 11.59 -3.96 -5.38
N THR A 19 10.55 -4.76 -5.24
CA THR A 19 10.05 -5.67 -6.28
C THR A 19 9.05 -5.00 -7.20
N CYS A 20 8.53 -3.83 -6.81
CA CYS A 20 7.64 -3.03 -7.62
C CYS A 20 8.35 -2.45 -8.85
N CYS A 21 7.62 -2.38 -9.96
CA CYS A 21 8.07 -1.66 -11.15
C CYS A 21 8.13 -0.14 -10.89
N ASP A 22 8.99 0.57 -11.63
CA ASP A 22 9.15 2.02 -11.53
C ASP A 22 7.83 2.80 -11.79
N PRO A 23 7.34 3.64 -10.88
CA PRO A 23 6.12 4.43 -11.10
C PRO A 23 6.15 5.33 -12.35
N LEU A 24 7.34 5.72 -12.79
CA LEU A 24 7.58 6.65 -13.88
C LEU A 24 7.85 5.95 -15.22
N TYR A 25 7.89 4.61 -15.28
CA TYR A 25 8.00 3.96 -16.59
C TYR A 25 6.68 4.08 -17.38
N ARG A 26 6.81 4.03 -18.71
CA ARG A 26 5.73 4.34 -19.66
C ARG A 26 4.40 3.62 -19.41
N LYS A 27 4.38 2.33 -19.02
CA LYS A 27 3.10 1.63 -18.79
C LYS A 27 2.48 2.02 -17.45
N ALA A 28 3.26 2.27 -16.39
CA ALA A 28 2.72 2.72 -15.11
C ALA A 28 2.00 4.06 -15.24
N ILE A 29 2.61 5.03 -15.94
CA ILE A 29 1.98 6.32 -16.24
C ILE A 29 0.70 6.13 -17.07
N ARG A 30 0.77 5.35 -18.16
CA ARG A 30 -0.38 5.14 -19.05
C ARG A 30 -1.56 4.46 -18.35
N VAL A 31 -1.31 3.38 -17.60
CA VAL A 31 -2.37 2.60 -16.94
C VAL A 31 -2.95 3.35 -15.74
N SER A 32 -2.18 4.24 -15.12
CA SER A 32 -2.68 5.11 -14.05
C SER A 32 -3.44 6.33 -14.55
N VAL A 33 -3.54 6.55 -15.87
CA VAL A 33 -4.14 7.77 -16.47
C VAL A 33 -3.44 9.04 -15.95
N GLY A 34 -2.11 8.97 -15.80
CA GLY A 34 -1.28 10.06 -15.29
C GLY A 34 -1.32 10.26 -13.78
N ALA A 35 -2.08 9.46 -13.01
CA ALA A 35 -2.11 9.59 -11.54
C ALA A 35 -0.75 9.33 -10.89
N ALA A 36 0.11 8.51 -11.49
CA ALA A 36 1.49 8.29 -11.03
C ALA A 36 2.36 9.58 -11.04
N LEU A 37 1.94 10.63 -11.76
CA LEU A 37 2.62 11.93 -11.80
C LEU A 37 2.06 12.92 -10.77
N LYS A 38 0.98 12.57 -10.06
CA LYS A 38 0.26 13.48 -9.15
C LYS A 38 0.26 12.99 -7.71
N VAL A 39 0.13 11.69 -7.51
CA VAL A 39 0.10 11.08 -6.17
C VAL A 39 1.54 10.96 -5.66
N PRO A 40 1.86 11.52 -4.48
CA PRO A 40 3.17 11.33 -3.85
C PRO A 40 3.52 9.85 -3.72
N PHE A 41 4.78 9.50 -3.94
CA PHE A 41 5.24 8.14 -3.71
C PHE A 41 6.67 8.09 -3.21
N GLY A 42 7.01 6.96 -2.61
CA GLY A 42 8.36 6.64 -2.17
C GLY A 42 8.59 5.14 -2.21
N SER A 43 9.83 4.74 -2.00
CA SER A 43 10.20 3.34 -1.88
C SER A 43 10.75 3.05 -0.49
N PHE A 44 10.57 1.81 -0.04
CA PHE A 44 11.18 1.30 1.17
C PHE A 44 11.94 0.01 0.86
N ASP A 45 12.95 -0.30 1.67
CA ASP A 45 13.82 -1.46 1.52
C ASP A 45 13.44 -2.62 2.46
N ASN A 46 12.84 -2.29 3.61
CA ASN A 46 12.55 -3.24 4.66
C ASN A 46 11.15 -3.03 5.26
N THR A 47 10.27 -4.02 5.06
CA THR A 47 8.89 -4.00 5.55
C THR A 47 8.80 -3.86 7.06
N SER A 48 9.64 -4.55 7.84
CA SER A 48 9.64 -4.47 9.31
C SER A 48 10.04 -3.09 9.82
N ARG A 49 10.96 -2.42 9.13
CA ARG A 49 11.34 -1.03 9.45
C ARG A 49 10.23 -0.04 9.10
N LEU A 50 9.53 -0.29 7.99
CA LEU A 50 8.38 0.52 7.59
C LEU A 50 7.24 0.40 8.62
N THR A 51 6.85 -0.82 8.99
CA THR A 51 5.77 -1.06 9.96
C THR A 51 6.07 -0.42 11.32
N ALA A 52 7.29 -0.57 11.83
CA ALA A 52 7.72 0.07 13.07
C ALA A 52 7.73 1.60 12.99
N THR A 53 8.05 2.16 11.81
CA THR A 53 7.99 3.61 11.60
C THR A 53 6.55 4.10 11.60
N LEU A 54 5.64 3.37 10.96
CA LEU A 54 4.21 3.68 10.94
C LEU A 54 3.59 3.58 12.34
N ASP A 55 3.96 2.59 13.16
CA ASP A 55 3.54 2.50 14.57
C ASP A 55 3.92 3.74 15.35
N ARG A 56 5.20 4.13 15.28
CA ARG A 56 5.74 5.28 16.01
C ARG A 56 5.10 6.59 15.55
N LEU A 57 4.69 6.65 14.28
CA LEU A 57 3.95 7.77 13.74
C LEU A 57 2.46 7.70 14.09
N GLY A 58 1.96 6.63 14.69
CA GLY A 58 0.55 6.49 15.10
C GLY A 58 -0.38 6.13 13.96
N PHE A 59 0.10 5.37 12.96
CA PHE A 59 -0.76 4.82 11.92
C PHE A 59 -1.36 3.48 12.37
N SER A 60 -2.67 3.35 12.20
CA SER A 60 -3.32 2.04 12.10
C SER A 60 -2.86 1.35 10.82
N GLN A 61 -2.74 0.04 10.86
CA GLN A 61 -2.09 -0.74 9.82
C GLN A 61 -2.93 -1.95 9.48
N PHE A 62 -3.49 -1.99 8.27
CA PHE A 62 -4.30 -3.12 7.80
C PHE A 62 -3.61 -3.83 6.65
N ALA A 63 -3.42 -5.14 6.81
CA ALA A 63 -2.99 -6.02 5.74
C ALA A 63 -4.21 -6.64 5.06
N LEU A 64 -4.35 -6.42 3.75
CA LEU A 64 -5.45 -7.02 2.99
C LEU A 64 -5.04 -8.39 2.48
N SER A 65 -5.69 -9.42 3.00
CA SER A 65 -5.47 -10.82 2.62
C SER A 65 -6.79 -11.57 2.59
N PRO A 66 -6.99 -12.53 1.66
CA PRO A 66 -8.12 -13.45 1.69
C PRO A 66 -8.19 -14.29 2.97
N ARG A 67 -7.06 -14.43 3.69
CA ARG A 67 -6.96 -15.13 4.97
C ARG A 67 -7.20 -14.22 6.18
N GLY A 68 -7.62 -12.98 5.96
CA GLY A 68 -7.91 -12.04 7.05
C GLY A 68 -9.11 -12.50 7.88
N GLU A 69 -9.01 -12.33 9.20
CA GLU A 69 -10.07 -12.71 10.14
C GLU A 69 -11.18 -11.65 10.24
N THR A 70 -10.88 -10.41 9.84
CA THR A 70 -11.81 -9.28 9.87
C THR A 70 -12.32 -8.96 8.46
N ASP A 71 -13.63 -8.87 8.30
CA ASP A 71 -14.25 -8.42 7.06
C ASP A 71 -13.99 -6.92 6.83
N ILE A 72 -13.57 -6.55 5.62
CA ILE A 72 -13.27 -5.16 5.27
C ILE A 72 -14.47 -4.22 5.44
N ARG A 73 -15.71 -4.74 5.31
CA ARG A 73 -16.95 -3.95 5.46
C ARG A 73 -17.21 -3.54 6.90
N THR A 74 -16.61 -4.25 7.86
CA THR A 74 -16.73 -3.98 9.30
C THR A 74 -15.47 -3.37 9.88
N ALA A 75 -14.40 -3.22 9.08
CA ALA A 75 -13.16 -2.62 9.53
C ALA A 75 -13.34 -1.12 9.78
N GLU A 76 -13.04 -0.67 11.00
CA GLU A 76 -13.12 0.75 11.34
C GLU A 76 -11.89 1.49 10.83
N GLY A 77 -12.11 2.47 9.94
CA GLY A 77 -11.05 3.35 9.47
C GLY A 77 -10.60 4.32 10.57
N THR A 78 -9.32 4.68 10.56
CA THR A 78 -8.77 5.74 11.40
C THR A 78 -8.26 6.89 10.54
N SER A 79 -8.02 8.05 11.16
CA SER A 79 -7.48 9.23 10.46
C SER A 79 -6.07 9.01 9.89
N ARG A 80 -5.34 8.01 10.38
CA ARG A 80 -3.99 7.65 9.94
C ARG A 80 -3.96 6.16 9.67
N LEU A 81 -4.33 5.77 8.46
CA LEU A 81 -4.42 4.37 8.06
C LEU A 81 -3.42 4.06 6.95
N ALA A 82 -2.60 3.03 7.17
CA ALA A 82 -1.76 2.42 6.16
C ALA A 82 -2.38 1.09 5.71
N LEU A 83 -2.60 0.95 4.41
CA LEU A 83 -3.10 -0.28 3.79
C LEU A 83 -1.94 -1.01 3.11
N TYR A 84 -1.71 -2.26 3.49
CA TYR A 84 -0.77 -3.14 2.80
C TYR A 84 -1.51 -3.95 1.75
N LEU A 85 -0.94 -3.92 0.53
CA LEU A 85 -1.48 -4.59 -0.64
C LEU A 85 -0.39 -5.48 -1.23
N GLY A 86 -0.71 -6.75 -1.40
CA GLY A 86 0.17 -7.74 -1.98
C GLY A 86 0.05 -7.83 -3.50
N THR A 87 0.91 -8.67 -4.09
CA THR A 87 0.75 -9.07 -5.48
C THR A 87 -0.50 -9.95 -5.65
N GLU A 88 -1.07 -10.03 -6.86
CA GLU A 88 -2.26 -10.85 -7.11
C GLU A 88 -1.99 -12.36 -6.92
N GLY A 89 -0.74 -12.81 -7.09
CA GLY A 89 -0.34 -14.22 -6.94
C GLY A 89 0.03 -14.57 -5.50
N GLU A 90 1.22 -14.16 -5.07
CA GLU A 90 1.77 -14.53 -3.76
C GLU A 90 1.17 -13.73 -2.60
N GLY A 91 0.48 -12.62 -2.88
CA GLY A 91 -0.09 -11.76 -1.84
C GLY A 91 0.98 -11.02 -1.04
N LEU A 92 0.74 -10.91 0.27
CA LEU A 92 1.64 -10.25 1.23
C LEU A 92 2.54 -11.30 1.90
N PRO A 93 3.79 -10.95 2.27
CA PRO A 93 4.69 -11.86 2.98
C PRO A 93 4.09 -12.35 4.32
N GLU A 94 4.29 -13.62 4.66
CA GLU A 94 3.82 -14.18 5.94
C GLU A 94 4.38 -13.44 7.16
N THR A 95 5.60 -12.92 7.05
CA THR A 95 6.23 -12.12 8.11
C THR A 95 5.47 -10.83 8.43
N LEU A 96 4.73 -10.29 7.45
CA LEU A 96 3.86 -9.14 7.64
C LEU A 96 2.47 -9.55 8.13
N LEU A 97 1.95 -10.69 7.67
CA LEU A 97 0.63 -11.20 8.04
C LEU A 97 0.55 -11.74 9.47
N ASN A 98 1.65 -12.30 9.99
CA ASN A 98 1.72 -12.90 11.32
C ASN A 98 2.16 -11.92 12.43
N ARG A 99 2.15 -10.61 12.14
CA ARG A 99 2.51 -9.56 13.08
C ARG A 99 1.28 -9.09 13.85
#